data_AF-A0A497HBJ1-F1
#
_entry.id   AF-A0A497HBJ1-F1
#
_cell.length_a   1.000
_cell.length_b   1.000
_cell.length_c   1.000
_cell.angle_alpha   90.00
_cell.angle_beta   90.00
_cell.angle_gamma   90.00
#
_symmetry.space_group_name_H-M   'P 1'
#
loop_
_entity.id
_entity.type
_entity.pdbx_description
1 polymer ?
#
loop_
_entity_poly.entity_id
_entity_poly.type
_entity_poly.pdbx_seq_one_letter_code
_entity_poly.pdbx_strand_id
1 'polypeptide(L)'
;MGISRFKRGLVRIHHGISIVIILYPILFSSVTSAEDLIHDYAPIFYFEREETCYPVNVFYYIDHSYLYYFREEPQLLATNVTPKLLAIYSNDSNYYLDNQLGTPSDKNIIEEYHKIMDKLGYTLYARIINIDSTMVLQYWMFYVFNNGVLNQHEGDWELVQIVFLEDKPIKVMYSQHYSGQQASWSEVEKNGKHIHVYVARGSHANYFRSYAGKLGAAEDYVASNGKILYPSQYNIINLTDQHWLLFSGRWGEINSYEDIIYGEAGPFGPMYKDNGAIWHHPIEWGNSLSPLNNYLLILEWILYNFLIIFISITLLSISILAYRIYKRYKSIGLGPRIFSIFYIDGLNRKSIGNIILILSIFIAVSGLFYTWYNVTTDLNIDGYATSEPIKIISIDGVKGLQINLLDPTKGSIGIGSFILPFSLILGIGLLLFIVGTIGINKSRKLGRKYIIHGIKLLLPILMLILILTSIRFFVYQIDSAPSFFREIIDDISKSPLNGNTVITVDNGSTSGEITVQWGVASGGYMLLAAGVMMTISGLLLIREDAIFFDRKRVE
;
A
#
# COMPACT_ATOMS: atom_id res chain seq x y z
N MET A 1 -28.71 68.68 -38.33
CA MET A 1 -28.89 67.59 -39.32
C MET A 1 -28.34 68.08 -40.63
N GLY A 2 -27.33 67.55 -41.31
CA GLY A 2 -26.30 66.52 -41.14
C GLY A 2 -25.38 66.65 -42.38
N ILE A 3 -24.19 66.04 -42.38
CA ILE A 3 -23.11 66.09 -43.41
C ILE A 3 -21.96 67.08 -43.10
N SER A 4 -20.71 66.56 -43.02
CA SER A 4 -19.50 67.02 -43.76
C SER A 4 -18.24 66.33 -43.16
N ARG A 5 -17.55 65.41 -43.84
CA ARG A 5 -16.49 65.53 -44.86
C ARG A 5 -15.25 66.38 -44.48
N PHE A 6 -14.10 65.70 -44.47
CA PHE A 6 -12.75 66.08 -44.95
C PHE A 6 -12.10 67.39 -44.44
N LYS A 7 -10.88 67.27 -43.91
CA LYS A 7 -9.72 68.07 -44.37
C LYS A 7 -8.37 67.53 -43.89
N ARG A 8 -7.40 67.58 -44.81
CA ARG A 8 -5.96 67.40 -44.62
C ARG A 8 -5.36 68.56 -43.80
N GLY A 9 -4.26 68.29 -43.10
CA GLY A 9 -3.35 69.32 -42.59
C GLY A 9 -1.99 68.70 -42.28
N LEU A 10 -0.96 69.14 -42.99
CA LEU A 10 0.42 68.66 -42.95
C LEU A 10 1.29 69.90 -42.69
N VAL A 11 2.03 69.97 -41.58
CA VAL A 11 3.11 70.96 -41.34
C VAL A 11 4.13 70.29 -40.41
N ARG A 12 5.24 69.78 -40.95
CA ARG A 12 6.58 70.40 -41.11
C ARG A 12 7.32 70.69 -39.79
N ILE A 13 8.38 69.89 -39.63
CA ILE A 13 9.40 69.77 -38.58
C ILE A 13 10.34 70.99 -38.55
N HIS A 14 10.86 71.40 -37.38
CA HIS A 14 12.30 71.66 -37.15
C HIS A 14 12.68 71.86 -35.65
N HIS A 15 13.57 70.96 -35.21
CA HIS A 15 14.72 71.11 -34.31
C HIS A 15 14.57 71.69 -32.89
N GLY A 16 14.52 70.78 -31.91
CA GLY A 16 14.87 71.01 -30.50
C GLY A 16 15.74 69.85 -29.99
N ILE A 17 16.81 70.19 -29.28
CA ILE A 17 17.99 69.40 -28.93
C ILE A 17 17.65 68.15 -28.09
N SER A 18 18.14 66.98 -28.51
CA SER A 18 18.07 65.71 -27.77
C SER A 18 19.12 65.65 -26.66
N ILE A 19 18.69 65.54 -25.41
CA ILE A 19 19.48 64.94 -24.32
C ILE A 19 18.90 63.53 -24.11
N VAL A 20 19.59 62.52 -24.65
CA VAL A 20 19.24 61.12 -24.42
C VAL A 20 19.98 60.67 -23.17
N ILE A 21 19.28 60.61 -22.04
CA ILE A 21 19.73 59.88 -20.85
C ILE A 21 19.40 58.41 -21.11
N ILE A 22 20.43 57.62 -21.47
CA ILE A 22 20.33 56.16 -21.57
C ILE A 22 20.34 55.61 -20.14
N LEU A 23 19.16 55.37 -19.58
CA LEU A 23 18.99 54.53 -18.40
C LEU A 23 19.10 53.07 -18.85
N TYR A 24 20.26 52.45 -18.61
CA TYR A 24 20.39 51.01 -18.68
C TYR A 24 19.49 50.37 -17.61
N PRO A 25 18.59 49.44 -17.96
CA PRO A 25 17.95 48.61 -16.95
C PRO A 25 19.03 47.69 -16.39
N ILE A 26 19.43 47.94 -15.15
CA ILE A 26 20.21 46.99 -14.37
C ILE A 26 19.27 45.80 -14.12
N LEU A 27 19.46 44.74 -14.89
CA LEU A 27 18.92 43.42 -14.59
C LEU A 27 19.54 42.98 -13.26
N PHE A 28 18.83 43.21 -12.17
CA PHE A 28 19.12 42.53 -10.91
C PHE A 28 18.75 41.05 -11.12
N SER A 29 19.74 40.23 -11.44
CA SER A 29 19.69 38.80 -11.13
C SER A 29 19.67 38.70 -9.60
N SER A 30 18.49 38.50 -9.01
CA SER A 30 18.39 38.16 -7.60
C SER A 30 19.11 36.83 -7.41
N VAL A 31 20.27 36.85 -6.76
CA VAL A 31 20.84 35.66 -6.16
C VAL A 31 19.87 35.29 -5.04
N THR A 32 18.97 34.34 -5.30
CA THR A 32 18.09 33.77 -4.28
C THR A 32 18.99 33.21 -3.18
N SER A 33 18.83 33.67 -1.95
CA SER A 33 19.64 33.14 -0.85
C SER A 33 19.26 31.68 -0.61
N ALA A 34 20.19 30.89 -0.04
CA ALA A 34 19.92 29.50 0.33
C ALA A 34 18.66 29.37 1.22
N GLU A 35 18.44 30.35 2.09
CA GLU A 35 17.26 30.42 2.95
C GLU A 35 15.98 30.67 2.14
N ASP A 36 16.00 31.63 1.21
CA ASP A 36 14.84 31.89 0.34
C ASP A 36 14.45 30.63 -0.45
N LEU A 37 15.44 29.85 -0.90
CA LEU A 37 15.19 28.62 -1.64
C LEU A 37 14.49 27.54 -0.80
N ILE A 38 14.89 27.40 0.47
CA ILE A 38 14.27 26.47 1.43
C ILE A 38 12.78 26.81 1.63
N HIS A 39 12.41 28.08 1.66
CA HIS A 39 11.00 28.48 1.80
C HIS A 39 10.23 28.40 0.47
N ASP A 40 10.88 28.76 -0.64
CA ASP A 40 10.29 28.74 -1.98
C ASP A 40 9.83 27.35 -2.42
N TYR A 41 10.55 26.30 -2.00
CA TYR A 41 10.29 24.91 -2.38
C TYR A 41 9.71 24.06 -1.25
N ALA A 42 9.30 24.70 -0.14
CA ALA A 42 8.80 24.02 1.04
C ALA A 42 7.58 23.11 0.72
N PRO A 43 7.51 21.86 1.19
CA PRO A 43 6.45 20.92 0.79
C PRO A 43 5.06 21.25 1.36
N ILE A 44 4.01 20.74 0.71
CA ILE A 44 2.66 20.67 1.30
C ILE A 44 2.41 19.21 1.70
N PHE A 45 2.13 18.98 2.98
CA PHE A 45 1.86 17.64 3.50
C PHE A 45 0.36 17.38 3.58
N TYR A 46 -0.07 16.23 3.11
CA TYR A 46 -1.43 15.73 3.18
C TYR A 46 -1.44 14.47 4.04
N PHE A 47 -2.20 14.48 5.13
CA PHE A 47 -2.32 13.36 6.05
C PHE A 47 -3.66 12.63 5.86
N GLU A 48 -3.66 11.34 6.20
CA GLU A 48 -4.89 10.57 6.39
C GLU A 48 -5.65 11.09 7.62
N ARG A 49 -6.98 10.98 7.62
CA ARG A 49 -7.85 11.54 8.67
C ARG A 49 -7.62 10.97 10.07
N GLU A 50 -7.11 9.75 10.19
CA GLU A 50 -6.83 9.08 11.46
C GLU A 50 -5.35 9.21 11.88
N GLU A 51 -4.55 10.07 11.22
CA GLU A 51 -3.18 10.36 11.66
C GLU A 51 -3.16 11.06 13.02
N THR A 52 -2.26 10.60 13.89
CA THR A 52 -2.12 11.06 15.27
C THR A 52 -0.85 11.85 15.52
N CYS A 53 0.20 11.64 14.73
CA CYS A 53 1.52 12.25 14.91
C CYS A 53 1.85 13.14 13.72
N TYR A 54 2.38 14.34 13.99
CA TYR A 54 2.76 15.32 12.97
C TYR A 54 4.21 15.76 13.17
N PRO A 55 4.87 16.32 12.14
CA PRO A 55 6.26 16.74 12.24
C PRO A 55 6.48 17.72 13.40
N VAL A 56 7.36 17.37 14.32
CA VAL A 56 7.58 18.08 15.59
C VAL A 56 9.06 18.38 15.81
N ASN A 57 9.35 19.38 16.63
CA ASN A 57 10.72 19.67 17.01
C ASN A 57 11.30 18.51 17.82
N VAL A 58 12.47 18.03 17.40
CA VAL A 58 13.20 16.92 18.00
C VAL A 58 13.53 17.12 19.48
N PHE A 59 13.63 18.37 19.95
CA PHE A 59 13.86 18.65 21.37
C PHE A 59 12.74 18.13 22.26
N TYR A 60 11.50 18.12 21.78
CA TYR A 60 10.41 17.48 22.53
C TYR A 60 10.72 16.01 22.81
N TYR A 61 11.29 15.27 21.85
CA TYR A 61 11.65 13.87 22.07
C TYR A 61 12.85 13.75 23.01
N ILE A 62 13.93 14.50 22.73
CA ILE A 62 15.16 14.48 23.55
C ILE A 62 14.87 14.79 25.02
N ASP A 63 14.04 15.79 25.30
CA ASP A 63 13.71 16.23 26.67
C ASP A 63 12.97 15.16 27.48
N HIS A 64 12.39 14.15 26.80
CA HIS A 64 11.67 13.05 27.42
C HIS A 64 12.38 11.70 27.27
N SER A 65 13.60 11.68 26.73
CA SER A 65 14.34 10.45 26.52
C SER A 65 15.49 10.27 27.51
N TYR A 66 15.76 9.01 27.83
CA TYR A 66 17.04 8.58 28.40
C TYR A 66 17.92 7.98 27.30
N LEU A 67 19.24 8.02 27.52
CA LEU A 67 20.22 7.47 26.60
C LEU A 67 20.76 6.14 27.14
N TYR A 68 20.76 5.13 26.29
CA TYR A 68 21.22 3.78 26.60
C TYR A 68 22.27 3.28 25.59
N TYR A 69 22.98 2.22 25.98
CA TYR A 69 23.81 1.39 25.12
C TYR A 69 23.26 -0.04 25.08
N PHE A 70 23.01 -0.54 23.88
CA PHE A 70 22.46 -1.87 23.63
C PHE A 70 23.53 -2.96 23.79
N ARG A 71 23.21 -3.95 24.62
CA ARG A 71 23.98 -5.17 24.93
C ARG A 71 23.04 -6.16 25.64
N GLU A 72 23.52 -7.33 26.06
CA GLU A 72 22.71 -8.34 26.76
C GLU A 72 21.84 -7.76 27.91
N GLU A 73 22.41 -6.85 28.69
CA GLU A 73 21.70 -6.08 29.71
C GLU A 73 21.82 -4.57 29.38
N PRO A 74 20.72 -3.88 29.02
CA PRO A 74 20.73 -2.48 28.65
C PRO A 74 21.52 -1.61 29.64
N GLN A 75 22.48 -0.83 29.12
CA GLN A 75 23.26 0.07 29.96
C GLN A 75 22.73 1.49 29.86
N LEU A 76 22.18 2.01 30.95
CA LEU A 76 21.84 3.42 31.07
C LEU A 76 23.12 4.28 31.03
N LEU A 77 23.17 5.25 30.12
CA LEU A 77 24.29 6.18 29.95
C LEU A 77 23.98 7.57 30.49
N ALA A 78 22.76 8.07 30.28
CA ALA A 78 22.35 9.38 30.79
C ALA A 78 20.82 9.51 30.92
N THR A 79 20.38 10.19 31.99
CA THR A 79 18.97 10.53 32.22
C THR A 79 18.63 11.98 31.88
N ASN A 80 19.63 12.85 31.77
CA ASN A 80 19.46 14.24 31.35
C ASN A 80 20.10 14.41 29.97
N VAL A 81 19.36 14.01 28.94
CA VAL A 81 19.84 14.04 27.57
C VAL A 81 19.77 15.47 27.03
N THR A 82 20.84 15.91 26.38
CA THR A 82 20.88 17.21 25.70
C THR A 82 21.45 17.04 24.29
N PRO A 83 21.12 17.93 23.34
CA PRO A 83 21.70 17.88 22.01
C PRO A 83 23.24 17.84 21.97
N LYS A 84 23.88 18.55 22.91
CA LYS A 84 25.35 18.56 23.04
C LYS A 84 25.90 17.25 23.59
N LEU A 85 25.18 16.61 24.50
CA LEU A 85 25.55 15.28 25.00
C LEU A 85 25.48 14.26 23.87
N LEU A 86 24.39 14.27 23.10
CA LEU A 86 24.19 13.34 21.98
C LEU A 86 25.29 13.43 20.93
N ALA A 87 25.84 14.62 20.71
CA ALA A 87 26.96 14.82 19.79
C ALA A 87 28.24 14.05 20.14
N ILE A 88 28.40 13.63 21.40
CA ILE A 88 29.56 12.86 21.87
C ILE A 88 29.42 11.38 21.50
N TYR A 89 28.19 10.89 21.33
CA TYR A 89 27.86 9.51 21.02
C TYR A 89 27.72 9.32 19.50
N SER A 90 28.84 9.49 18.80
CA SER A 90 28.93 9.52 17.33
C SER A 90 29.73 8.36 16.73
N ASN A 91 30.16 7.40 17.55
CA ASN A 91 31.18 6.40 17.22
C ASN A 91 30.68 4.95 17.19
N ASP A 92 29.42 4.69 17.54
CA ASP A 92 28.85 3.34 17.60
C ASP A 92 27.33 3.40 17.31
N SER A 93 26.79 2.39 16.64
CA SER A 93 25.37 2.28 16.30
C SER A 93 24.52 1.69 17.42
N ASN A 94 25.13 1.14 18.48
CA ASN A 94 24.43 0.49 19.59
C ASN A 94 23.84 1.47 20.61
N TYR A 95 24.08 2.77 20.48
CA TYR A 95 23.38 3.76 21.31
C TYR A 95 21.90 3.86 20.90
N TYR A 96 21.02 4.14 21.85
CA TYR A 96 19.63 4.43 21.54
C TYR A 96 18.98 5.35 22.57
N LEU A 97 17.97 6.07 22.13
CA LEU A 97 17.09 6.89 22.96
C LEU A 97 15.83 6.11 23.32
N ASP A 98 15.47 6.10 24.59
CA ASP A 98 14.27 5.45 25.12
C ASP A 98 13.34 6.53 25.72
N ASN A 99 12.13 6.66 25.17
CA ASN A 99 11.17 7.70 25.56
C ASN A 99 10.44 7.35 26.87
N GLN A 100 10.74 8.10 27.92
CA GLN A 100 10.23 7.83 29.26
C GLN A 100 8.74 8.16 29.47
N LEU A 101 8.03 8.63 28.43
CA LEU A 101 6.58 8.84 28.48
C LEU A 101 5.78 7.57 28.21
N GLY A 102 6.38 6.51 27.64
CA GLY A 102 5.67 5.28 27.32
C GLY A 102 6.54 4.23 26.65
N THR A 103 5.92 3.34 25.90
CA THR A 103 6.60 2.27 25.14
C THR A 103 5.93 2.09 23.78
N PRO A 104 6.58 1.45 22.80
CA PRO A 104 5.97 1.00 21.55
C PRO A 104 4.71 0.13 21.74
N SER A 105 4.59 -0.55 22.89
CA SER A 105 3.47 -1.45 23.19
C SER A 105 2.24 -0.75 23.79
N ASP A 106 2.32 0.55 24.09
CA ASP A 106 1.24 1.34 24.67
C ASP A 106 0.91 2.59 23.85
N LYS A 107 0.02 3.45 24.36
CA LYS A 107 -0.39 4.69 23.69
C LYS A 107 0.08 5.95 24.41
N ASN A 108 0.86 5.82 25.47
CA ASN A 108 1.15 6.91 26.39
C ASN A 108 1.93 8.04 25.69
N ILE A 109 2.91 7.71 24.84
CA ILE A 109 3.68 8.71 24.07
C ILE A 109 2.76 9.57 23.20
N ILE A 110 1.80 8.94 22.50
CA ILE A 110 0.82 9.63 21.66
C ILE A 110 -0.12 10.48 22.52
N GLU A 111 -0.61 9.93 23.63
CA GLU A 111 -1.54 10.62 24.53
C GLU A 111 -0.90 11.86 25.18
N GLU A 112 0.36 11.77 25.63
CA GLU A 112 1.09 12.92 26.17
C GLU A 112 1.41 13.97 25.10
N TYR A 113 1.80 13.53 23.90
CA TYR A 113 1.99 14.44 22.75
C TYR A 113 0.71 15.23 22.43
N HIS A 114 -0.46 14.58 22.42
CA HIS A 114 -1.74 15.24 22.13
C HIS A 114 -2.13 16.29 23.16
N LYS A 115 -1.72 16.16 24.43
CA LYS A 115 -2.00 17.17 25.47
C LYS A 115 -1.32 18.52 25.19
N ILE A 116 -0.22 18.51 24.44
CA ILE A 116 0.60 19.70 24.22
C ILE A 116 0.85 20.05 22.75
N MET A 117 0.36 19.25 21.81
CA MET A 117 0.64 19.42 20.36
C MET A 117 0.39 20.84 19.84
N ASP A 118 -0.67 21.50 20.31
CA ASP A 118 -1.01 22.87 19.90
C ASP A 118 0.03 23.91 20.33
N LYS A 119 0.79 23.62 21.40
CA LYS A 119 1.86 24.49 21.92
C LYS A 119 3.20 24.20 21.24
N LEU A 120 3.43 22.96 20.81
CA LEU A 120 4.67 22.56 20.13
C LEU A 120 4.77 23.17 18.73
N GLY A 121 3.63 23.28 18.03
CA GLY A 121 3.60 23.64 16.62
C GLY A 121 4.24 22.56 15.74
N TYR A 122 4.44 22.87 14.46
CA TYR A 122 5.02 21.96 13.48
C TYR A 122 6.44 22.39 13.10
N THR A 123 7.34 21.42 12.93
CA THR A 123 8.74 21.70 12.59
C THR A 123 9.22 20.76 11.49
N LEU A 124 9.91 21.33 10.51
CA LEU A 124 10.72 20.62 9.52
C LEU A 124 12.17 21.02 9.69
N TYR A 125 13.05 20.17 9.18
CA TYR A 125 14.47 20.45 9.13
C TYR A 125 14.95 20.44 7.69
N ALA A 126 15.76 21.42 7.29
CA ALA A 126 16.21 21.52 5.91
C ALA A 126 17.72 21.65 5.79
N ARG A 127 18.25 21.19 4.66
CA ARG A 127 19.62 21.52 4.22
C ARG A 127 19.74 21.55 2.71
N ILE A 128 20.74 22.28 2.25
CA ILE A 128 21.16 22.34 0.85
C ILE A 128 22.55 21.74 0.72
N ILE A 129 22.73 20.86 -0.26
CA ILE A 129 24.01 20.28 -0.65
C ILE A 129 24.30 20.66 -2.09
N ASN A 130 25.49 21.19 -2.37
CA ASN A 130 25.95 21.49 -3.72
C ASN A 130 27.03 20.48 -4.14
N ILE A 131 26.82 19.83 -5.27
CA ILE A 131 27.70 18.80 -5.86
C ILE A 131 27.85 19.13 -7.35
N ASP A 132 28.98 19.75 -7.72
CA ASP A 132 29.23 20.27 -9.06
C ASP A 132 28.10 21.18 -9.58
N SER A 133 27.43 20.81 -10.67
CA SER A 133 26.27 21.52 -11.25
C SER A 133 24.93 21.08 -10.67
N THR A 134 24.94 20.14 -9.72
CA THR A 134 23.76 19.59 -9.07
C THR A 134 23.61 20.16 -7.67
N MET A 135 22.40 20.54 -7.30
CA MET A 135 22.06 20.95 -5.95
C MET A 135 20.93 20.06 -5.42
N VAL A 136 21.04 19.63 -4.17
CA VAL A 136 20.04 18.81 -3.48
C VAL A 136 19.48 19.61 -2.31
N LEU A 137 18.16 19.75 -2.27
CA LEU A 137 17.42 20.36 -1.17
C LEU A 137 16.66 19.26 -0.44
N GLN A 138 17.01 19.04 0.83
CA GLN A 138 16.41 18.01 1.68
C GLN A 138 15.50 18.64 2.72
N TYR A 139 14.33 18.04 2.95
CA TYR A 139 13.42 18.33 4.06
C TYR A 139 13.18 17.07 4.87
N TRP A 140 13.58 17.13 6.14
CA TRP A 140 13.45 16.06 7.11
C TRP A 140 12.31 16.35 8.08
N MET A 141 11.54 15.30 8.38
CA MET A 141 10.42 15.30 9.31
C MET A 141 10.77 14.39 10.48
N PHE A 142 10.61 14.88 11.70
CA PHE A 142 10.66 14.05 12.89
C PHE A 142 9.26 13.83 13.45
N TYR A 143 8.91 12.58 13.73
CA TYR A 143 7.67 12.20 14.40
C TYR A 143 8.00 11.60 15.76
N VAL A 144 7.21 11.93 16.79
CA VAL A 144 7.46 11.42 18.14
C VAL A 144 7.28 9.90 18.24
N PHE A 145 6.43 9.32 17.39
CA PHE A 145 6.05 7.93 17.45
C PHE A 145 5.56 7.45 16.08
N ASN A 146 6.02 6.28 15.65
CA ASN A 146 5.53 5.57 14.48
C ASN A 146 4.50 4.53 14.93
N ASN A 147 3.25 4.71 14.52
CA ASN A 147 2.14 3.79 14.81
C ASN A 147 1.77 2.96 13.58
N GLY A 148 2.78 2.58 12.78
CA GLY A 148 2.64 1.67 11.65
C GLY A 148 2.05 0.33 12.08
N VAL A 149 1.44 -0.40 11.16
CA VAL A 149 0.80 -1.69 11.50
C VAL A 149 1.85 -2.76 11.83
N LEU A 150 3.06 -2.65 11.27
CA LEU A 150 4.08 -3.70 11.26
C LEU A 150 5.40 -3.30 11.93
N ASN A 151 5.62 -2.02 12.19
CA ASN A 151 6.87 -1.46 12.67
C ASN A 151 6.58 -0.34 13.68
N GLN A 152 5.84 -0.66 14.73
CA GLN A 152 5.58 0.32 15.79
C GLN A 152 6.88 0.61 16.53
N HIS A 153 7.26 1.87 16.59
CA HIS A 153 8.47 2.29 17.28
C HIS A 153 8.35 3.73 17.76
N GLU A 154 9.08 4.03 18.82
CA GLU A 154 9.29 5.40 19.25
C GLU A 154 10.15 6.12 18.21
N GLY A 155 9.91 7.43 18.03
CA GLY A 155 10.71 8.30 17.16
C GLY A 155 10.73 7.88 15.68
N ASP A 156 10.56 8.82 14.76
CA ASP A 156 10.73 8.51 13.35
C ASP A 156 11.31 9.67 12.56
N TRP A 157 12.15 9.34 11.59
CA TRP A 157 12.83 10.30 10.73
C TRP A 157 12.51 10.02 9.27
N GLU A 158 11.72 10.88 8.65
CA GLU A 158 11.37 10.75 7.23
C GLU A 158 11.93 11.92 6.42
N LEU A 159 12.05 11.75 5.10
CA LEU A 159 12.71 12.68 4.20
C LEU A 159 11.97 12.81 2.87
N VAL A 160 11.91 14.05 2.37
CA VAL A 160 11.76 14.31 0.94
C VAL A 160 12.91 15.17 0.44
N GLN A 161 13.38 14.93 -0.78
CA GLN A 161 14.41 15.77 -1.38
C GLN A 161 14.11 16.14 -2.83
N ILE A 162 14.53 17.34 -3.21
CA ILE A 162 14.42 17.89 -4.57
C ILE A 162 15.83 18.06 -5.12
N VAL A 163 16.07 17.54 -6.32
CA VAL A 163 17.35 17.67 -7.01
C VAL A 163 17.22 18.65 -8.15
N PHE A 164 18.19 19.55 -8.23
CA PHE A 164 18.29 20.59 -9.23
C PHE A 164 19.53 20.37 -10.09
N LEU A 165 19.42 20.68 -11.37
CA LEU A 165 20.54 20.78 -12.30
C LEU A 165 20.54 22.18 -12.88
N GLU A 166 21.63 22.92 -12.71
CA GLU A 166 21.74 24.33 -13.16
C GLU A 166 20.53 25.18 -12.70
N ASP A 167 20.25 25.16 -11.39
CA ASP A 167 19.14 25.87 -10.73
C ASP A 167 17.71 25.46 -11.13
N LYS A 168 17.56 24.40 -11.94
CA LYS A 168 16.25 23.88 -12.35
C LYS A 168 15.94 22.57 -11.64
N PRO A 169 14.78 22.42 -10.97
CA PRO A 169 14.41 21.16 -10.37
C PRO A 169 14.16 20.11 -11.47
N ILE A 170 14.82 18.96 -11.34
CA ILE A 170 14.76 17.88 -12.35
C ILE A 170 14.12 16.60 -11.81
N LYS A 171 14.23 16.31 -10.52
CA LYS A 171 13.67 15.10 -9.88
C LYS A 171 13.44 15.29 -8.40
N VAL A 172 12.62 14.43 -7.83
CA VAL A 172 12.25 14.42 -6.41
C VAL A 172 12.31 12.99 -5.90
N MET A 173 12.72 12.80 -4.64
CA MET A 173 12.76 11.50 -3.97
C MET A 173 12.02 11.59 -2.64
N TYR A 174 11.15 10.62 -2.39
CA TYR A 174 10.39 10.48 -1.15
C TYR A 174 10.81 9.20 -0.43
N SER A 175 11.18 9.31 0.85
CA SER A 175 11.46 8.13 1.68
C SER A 175 10.19 7.35 1.98
N GLN A 176 10.33 6.03 2.01
CA GLN A 176 9.28 5.08 2.36
C GLN A 176 9.94 3.95 3.15
N HIS A 177 9.77 3.96 4.48
CA HIS A 177 10.38 2.97 5.37
C HIS A 177 11.92 2.92 5.20
N TYR A 178 12.47 1.74 4.89
CA TYR A 178 13.90 1.52 4.59
C TYR A 178 14.29 1.81 3.13
N SER A 179 13.39 2.37 2.32
CA SER A 179 13.62 2.65 0.90
C SER A 179 12.96 3.98 0.50
N GLY A 180 12.49 4.06 -0.74
CA GLY A 180 11.82 5.23 -1.27
C GLY A 180 11.48 5.09 -2.74
N GLN A 181 10.92 6.16 -3.28
CA GLN A 181 10.57 6.28 -4.68
C GLN A 181 11.08 7.61 -5.24
N GLN A 182 11.48 7.61 -6.51
CA GLN A 182 11.84 8.83 -7.23
C GLN A 182 10.87 9.14 -8.36
N ALA A 183 10.70 10.42 -8.68
CA ALA A 183 9.91 10.89 -9.81
C ALA A 183 10.60 12.06 -10.51
N SER A 184 10.43 12.18 -11.83
CA SER A 184 10.86 13.40 -12.53
C SER A 184 10.05 14.60 -12.05
N TRP A 185 10.64 15.80 -12.08
CA TRP A 185 9.94 17.01 -11.63
C TRP A 185 8.59 17.21 -12.34
N SER A 186 8.46 16.82 -13.61
CA SER A 186 7.22 16.89 -14.38
C SER A 186 6.10 15.97 -13.89
N GLU A 187 6.43 14.85 -13.24
CA GLU A 187 5.46 13.85 -12.77
C GLU A 187 4.92 14.13 -11.36
N VAL A 188 5.57 15.04 -10.65
CA VAL A 188 5.23 15.41 -9.26
C VAL A 188 4.03 16.35 -9.23
N GLU A 189 3.03 15.98 -8.41
CA GLU A 189 1.93 16.87 -8.05
C GLU A 189 2.46 18.00 -7.16
N LYS A 190 2.14 19.24 -7.52
CA LYS A 190 2.68 20.43 -6.86
C LYS A 190 1.77 21.63 -7.04
N ASN A 191 1.81 22.55 -6.07
CA ASN A 191 1.23 23.87 -6.16
C ASN A 191 2.36 24.89 -6.36
N GLY A 192 2.52 25.38 -7.61
CA GLY A 192 3.67 26.21 -7.96
C GLY A 192 4.99 25.43 -7.77
N LYS A 193 5.81 25.86 -6.82
CA LYS A 193 7.08 25.22 -6.42
C LYS A 193 6.92 24.20 -5.28
N HIS A 194 5.78 24.22 -4.59
CA HIS A 194 5.53 23.38 -3.41
C HIS A 194 5.06 21.99 -3.81
N ILE A 195 5.93 20.99 -3.63
CA ILE A 195 5.61 19.59 -3.89
C ILE A 195 4.53 19.06 -2.93
N HIS A 196 3.64 18.21 -3.42
CA HIS A 196 2.66 17.52 -2.57
C HIS A 196 3.28 16.23 -2.03
N VAL A 197 3.20 16.06 -0.72
CA VAL A 197 3.67 14.88 0.00
C VAL A 197 2.47 14.24 0.69
N TYR A 198 2.08 13.05 0.26
CA TYR A 198 1.00 12.29 0.89
C TYR A 198 1.60 11.35 1.92
N VAL A 199 1.34 11.62 3.19
CA VAL A 199 1.96 10.91 4.31
C VAL A 199 1.07 9.73 4.70
N ALA A 200 1.67 8.53 4.73
CA ALA A 200 1.01 7.33 5.20
C ALA A 200 0.69 7.42 6.69
N ARG A 201 -0.51 6.94 7.06
CA ARG A 201 -0.95 6.94 8.44
C ARG A 201 -0.07 6.05 9.31
N GLY A 202 0.45 6.61 10.40
CA GLY A 202 1.19 5.88 11.42
C GLY A 202 2.65 5.61 11.06
N SER A 203 2.91 5.10 9.84
CA SER A 203 4.26 4.80 9.36
C SER A 203 5.04 6.00 8.83
N HIS A 204 4.33 7.10 8.54
CA HIS A 204 4.85 8.35 8.00
C HIS A 204 5.60 8.27 6.65
N ALA A 205 5.57 7.11 5.99
CA ALA A 205 6.10 6.93 4.65
C ALA A 205 5.50 7.92 3.64
N ASN A 206 6.31 8.44 2.74
CA ASN A 206 5.95 9.57 1.87
C ASN A 206 5.61 9.11 0.45
N TYR A 207 4.44 9.49 -0.05
CA TYR A 207 3.92 9.04 -1.35
C TYR A 207 3.63 10.19 -2.31
N PHE A 208 3.80 9.92 -3.61
CA PHE A 208 3.52 10.86 -4.69
C PHE A 208 2.04 11.01 -5.04
N ARG A 209 1.17 10.11 -4.56
CA ARG A 209 -0.27 10.12 -4.83
C ARG A 209 -1.06 9.78 -3.58
N SER A 210 -2.23 10.41 -3.43
CA SER A 210 -3.14 10.22 -2.29
C SER A 210 -3.82 8.85 -2.23
N TYR A 211 -3.49 7.93 -3.12
CA TYR A 211 -4.12 6.61 -3.24
C TYR A 211 -3.09 5.49 -3.35
N ALA A 212 -1.81 5.81 -3.18
CA ALA A 212 -0.70 4.86 -3.20
C ALA A 212 -0.52 4.17 -1.84
N GLY A 213 0.47 3.30 -1.72
CA GLY A 213 0.87 2.65 -0.46
C GLY A 213 0.12 1.36 -0.15
N LYS A 214 -1.01 1.11 -0.84
CA LYS A 214 -1.81 -0.12 -0.69
C LYS A 214 -1.12 -1.38 -1.20
N LEU A 215 -0.10 -1.25 -2.04
CA LEU A 215 0.65 -2.37 -2.60
C LEU A 215 2.09 -2.34 -2.07
N GLY A 216 2.43 -3.31 -1.22
CA GLY A 216 3.74 -3.42 -0.57
C GLY A 216 3.63 -4.25 0.71
N ALA A 217 4.77 -4.60 1.32
CA ALA A 217 4.76 -5.34 2.59
C ALA A 217 4.15 -4.51 3.73
N ALA A 218 4.45 -3.21 3.80
CA ALA A 218 4.00 -2.34 4.89
C ALA A 218 2.49 -2.02 4.91
N GLU A 219 1.81 -2.15 3.77
CA GLU A 219 0.38 -1.84 3.60
C GLU A 219 -0.06 -0.50 4.17
N ASP A 220 0.49 0.55 3.58
CA ASP A 220 0.26 1.91 4.04
C ASP A 220 -1.14 2.42 3.68
N TYR A 221 -1.72 3.13 4.64
CA TYR A 221 -2.98 3.86 4.45
C TYR A 221 -2.67 5.30 4.11
N VAL A 222 -2.75 5.63 2.82
CA VAL A 222 -2.51 6.98 2.31
C VAL A 222 -3.83 7.58 1.81
N ALA A 223 -4.10 8.83 2.18
CA ALA A 223 -5.21 9.62 1.65
C ALA A 223 -4.93 11.12 1.76
N SER A 224 -5.81 11.92 1.19
CA SER A 224 -5.83 13.39 1.32
C SER A 224 -7.10 13.90 2.01
N ASN A 225 -7.62 13.11 2.96
CA ASN A 225 -8.89 13.32 3.66
C ASN A 225 -8.74 13.85 5.10
N GLY A 226 -7.51 14.06 5.56
CA GLY A 226 -7.18 14.53 6.91
C GLY A 226 -6.60 15.95 6.94
N LYS A 227 -5.65 16.17 7.84
CA LYS A 227 -4.98 17.46 8.00
C LYS A 227 -4.10 17.76 6.78
N ILE A 228 -4.02 19.03 6.42
CA ILE A 228 -3.08 19.55 5.42
C ILE A 228 -2.16 20.54 6.12
N LEU A 229 -0.85 20.39 5.96
CA LEU A 229 0.14 21.34 6.45
C LEU A 229 0.74 22.11 5.27
N TYR A 230 0.43 23.40 5.23
CA TYR A 230 0.99 24.35 4.28
C TYR A 230 2.30 24.96 4.82
N PRO A 231 3.19 25.46 3.94
CA PRO A 231 4.43 26.14 4.32
C PRO A 231 4.31 27.21 5.41
N SER A 232 3.20 27.94 5.45
CA SER A 232 2.98 28.98 6.47
C SER A 232 2.64 28.46 7.87
N GLN A 233 2.48 27.15 8.05
CA GLN A 233 2.00 26.54 9.29
C GLN A 233 3.08 25.78 10.06
N TYR A 234 4.28 25.61 9.50
CA TYR A 234 5.40 24.95 10.15
C TYR A 234 6.65 25.84 10.12
N ASN A 235 7.54 25.62 11.09
CA ASN A 235 8.85 26.25 11.12
C ASN A 235 9.85 25.36 10.39
N ILE A 236 10.76 25.97 9.62
CA ILE A 236 11.87 25.25 9.00
C ILE A 236 13.16 25.60 9.72
N ILE A 237 13.86 24.60 10.23
CA ILE A 237 15.14 24.74 10.94
C ILE A 237 16.26 24.26 10.02
N ASN A 238 17.29 25.08 9.83
CA ASN A 238 18.48 24.64 9.09
C ASN A 238 19.28 23.63 9.90
N LEU A 239 19.66 22.53 9.26
CA LEU A 239 20.39 21.42 9.88
C LEU A 239 21.88 21.71 10.10
N THR A 240 22.47 22.75 9.52
CA THR A 240 23.93 22.96 9.62
C THR A 240 24.49 23.09 11.04
N ASP A 241 23.71 23.62 12.00
CA ASP A 241 24.20 23.97 13.34
C ASP A 241 23.59 23.12 14.47
N GLN A 242 23.13 21.91 14.15
CA GLN A 242 22.42 21.05 15.09
C GLN A 242 23.34 19.99 15.71
N HIS A 243 23.69 20.16 16.99
CA HIS A 243 24.58 19.22 17.70
C HIS A 243 24.08 17.76 17.73
N TRP A 244 22.77 17.57 17.87
CA TRP A 244 22.15 16.25 17.95
C TRP A 244 22.27 15.43 16.65
N LEU A 245 22.60 16.06 15.51
CA LEU A 245 22.80 15.34 14.25
C LEU A 245 23.94 14.33 14.29
N LEU A 246 24.95 14.60 15.12
CA LEU A 246 26.12 13.74 15.28
C LEU A 246 25.83 12.47 16.07
N PHE A 247 24.62 12.31 16.59
CA PHE A 247 24.21 11.10 17.29
C PHE A 247 24.13 9.91 16.32
N SER A 248 24.98 8.90 16.53
CA SER A 248 25.04 7.69 15.69
C SER A 248 24.06 6.60 16.11
N GLY A 249 23.33 6.81 17.20
CA GLY A 249 22.37 5.84 17.72
C GLY A 249 20.98 5.91 17.09
N ARG A 250 20.12 5.04 17.59
CA ARG A 250 18.71 4.92 17.21
C ARG A 250 17.81 5.87 17.99
N TRP A 251 16.80 6.37 17.31
CA TRP A 251 15.78 7.26 17.86
C TRP A 251 14.56 6.45 18.29
N GLY A 252 14.72 5.60 19.31
CA GLY A 252 13.69 4.74 19.86
C GLY A 252 14.30 3.53 20.58
N GLU A 253 13.55 2.94 21.51
CA GLU A 253 14.01 1.82 22.32
C GLU A 253 14.50 0.61 21.50
N ILE A 254 15.38 -0.18 22.11
CA ILE A 254 15.84 -1.48 21.60
C ILE A 254 15.78 -2.47 22.76
N ASN A 255 14.86 -3.43 22.70
CA ASN A 255 14.79 -4.51 23.69
C ASN A 255 15.53 -5.76 23.21
N SER A 256 15.59 -5.97 21.90
CA SER A 256 16.13 -7.18 21.29
C SER A 256 16.77 -6.95 19.91
N TYR A 257 17.53 -7.92 19.41
CA TYR A 257 18.04 -7.87 18.03
C TYR A 257 16.91 -8.08 17.02
N GLU A 258 15.86 -8.77 17.43
CA GLU A 258 14.64 -9.00 16.66
C GLU A 258 13.93 -7.68 16.38
N ASP A 259 13.86 -6.76 17.33
CA ASP A 259 13.27 -5.43 17.14
C ASP A 259 13.96 -4.66 16.00
N ILE A 260 15.28 -4.83 15.85
CA ILE A 260 16.07 -4.23 14.76
C ILE A 260 15.70 -4.85 13.41
N ILE A 261 15.46 -6.16 13.38
CA ILE A 261 15.11 -6.91 12.16
C ILE A 261 13.68 -6.59 11.72
N TYR A 262 12.75 -6.48 12.67
CA TYR A 262 11.34 -6.19 12.41
C TYR A 262 11.07 -4.70 12.21
N GLY A 263 12.03 -3.85 12.54
CA GLY A 263 11.87 -2.40 12.49
C GLY A 263 11.01 -1.84 13.63
N GLU A 264 10.87 -2.59 14.72
CA GLU A 264 10.30 -2.11 15.98
C GLU A 264 11.33 -1.27 16.77
N ALA A 265 12.61 -1.35 16.39
CA ALA A 265 13.63 -0.42 16.86
C ALA A 265 13.57 0.89 16.06
N GLY A 266 13.56 2.02 16.77
CA GLY A 266 13.56 3.34 16.14
C GLY A 266 14.70 3.53 15.11
N PRO A 267 14.51 4.37 14.09
CA PRO A 267 15.48 4.53 13.01
C PRO A 267 16.72 5.28 13.48
N PHE A 268 17.79 5.19 12.70
CA PHE A 268 18.93 6.09 12.86
C PHE A 268 18.56 7.53 12.47
N GLY A 269 19.27 8.49 13.04
CA GLY A 269 19.09 9.91 12.72
C GLY A 269 19.56 10.28 11.31
N PRO A 270 19.34 11.54 10.87
CA PRO A 270 19.58 11.96 9.49
C PRO A 270 20.98 11.66 8.94
N MET A 271 22.03 11.77 9.74
CA MET A 271 23.41 11.48 9.33
C MET A 271 23.72 9.99 9.13
N TYR A 272 22.94 9.11 9.75
CA TYR A 272 23.25 7.68 9.86
C TYR A 272 22.17 6.78 9.25
N LYS A 273 20.99 7.32 8.90
CA LYS A 273 19.92 6.58 8.21
C LYS A 273 20.43 6.02 6.88
N ASP A 274 20.10 4.75 6.61
CA ASP A 274 20.58 3.96 5.46
C ASP A 274 22.11 3.93 5.35
N ASN A 275 22.80 3.61 6.45
CA ASN A 275 24.26 3.63 6.56
C ASN A 275 24.89 4.98 6.17
N GLY A 276 24.13 6.07 6.35
CA GLY A 276 24.51 7.43 5.97
C GLY A 276 24.45 7.72 4.47
N ALA A 277 23.97 6.80 3.63
CA ALA A 277 23.88 6.99 2.18
C ALA A 277 23.03 8.22 1.82
N ILE A 278 21.91 8.43 2.51
CA ILE A 278 21.02 9.58 2.31
C ILE A 278 21.72 10.91 2.61
N TRP A 279 22.60 10.92 3.62
CA TRP A 279 23.28 12.13 4.07
C TRP A 279 24.54 12.43 3.27
N HIS A 280 25.38 11.42 3.03
CA HIS A 280 26.68 11.59 2.41
C HIS A 280 26.64 11.45 0.88
N HIS A 281 25.73 10.62 0.36
CA HIS A 281 25.61 10.31 -1.07
C HIS A 281 24.15 10.48 -1.58
N PRO A 282 23.52 11.66 -1.39
CA PRO A 282 22.08 11.83 -1.62
C PRO A 282 21.64 11.61 -3.07
N ILE A 283 22.53 11.85 -4.04
CA ILE A 283 22.27 11.62 -5.47
C ILE A 283 22.32 10.12 -5.79
N GLU A 284 23.30 9.40 -5.25
CA GLU A 284 23.46 7.95 -5.48
C GLU A 284 22.32 7.17 -4.84
N TRP A 285 21.99 7.48 -3.58
CA TRP A 285 20.80 6.96 -2.91
C TRP A 285 19.55 7.22 -3.75
N GLY A 286 19.32 8.48 -4.15
CA GLY A 286 18.13 8.81 -4.91
C GLY A 286 18.06 8.14 -6.29
N ASN A 287 19.20 7.82 -6.91
CA ASN A 287 19.27 7.08 -8.17
C ASN A 287 19.02 5.57 -8.00
N SER A 288 19.27 5.00 -6.81
CA SER A 288 18.99 3.59 -6.53
C SER A 288 17.49 3.33 -6.28
N LEU A 289 16.72 4.37 -5.97
CA LEU A 289 15.28 4.27 -5.74
C LEU A 289 14.52 3.87 -6.99
N SER A 290 13.46 3.10 -6.79
CA SER A 290 12.54 2.74 -7.87
C SER A 290 11.88 4.01 -8.45
N PRO A 291 11.78 4.15 -9.77
CA PRO A 291 11.05 5.25 -10.38
C PRO A 291 9.54 5.08 -10.17
N LEU A 292 8.82 6.19 -10.17
CA LEU A 292 7.37 6.23 -10.16
C LEU A 292 6.81 5.42 -11.33
N ASN A 293 5.97 4.43 -11.03
CA ASN A 293 5.43 3.52 -12.05
C ASN A 293 3.94 3.80 -12.30
N ASN A 294 3.63 4.36 -13.47
CA ASN A 294 2.25 4.69 -13.84
C ASN A 294 1.31 3.47 -13.88
N TYR A 295 1.79 2.28 -14.22
CA TYR A 295 0.96 1.07 -14.20
C TYR A 295 0.61 0.65 -12.77
N LEU A 296 1.58 0.77 -11.85
CA LEU A 296 1.35 0.51 -10.43
C LEU A 296 0.34 1.52 -9.86
N LEU A 297 0.51 2.82 -10.17
CA LEU A 297 -0.43 3.85 -9.74
C LEU A 297 -1.86 3.61 -10.24
N ILE A 298 -2.04 3.12 -11.47
CA ILE A 298 -3.38 2.74 -11.97
C ILE A 298 -3.98 1.62 -11.13
N LEU A 299 -3.18 0.60 -10.79
CA LEU A 299 -3.63 -0.51 -9.97
C LEU A 299 -3.98 -0.05 -8.54
N GLU A 300 -3.12 0.73 -7.91
CA GLU A 300 -3.37 1.32 -6.59
C GLU A 300 -4.61 2.21 -6.60
N TRP A 301 -4.83 3.00 -7.65
CA TRP A 301 -6.05 3.78 -7.82
C TRP A 301 -7.30 2.90 -7.89
N ILE A 302 -7.26 1.78 -8.62
CA ILE A 302 -8.37 0.82 -8.67
C ILE A 302 -8.63 0.22 -7.29
N LEU A 303 -7.58 -0.12 -6.54
CA LEU A 303 -7.69 -0.70 -5.20
C LEU A 303 -8.16 0.32 -4.15
N TYR A 304 -7.74 1.57 -4.27
CA TYR A 304 -8.24 2.68 -3.47
C TYR A 304 -9.75 2.87 -3.69
N ASN A 305 -10.19 2.86 -4.95
CA ASN A 305 -11.59 3.06 -5.33
C ASN A 305 -12.41 1.76 -5.41
N PHE A 306 -11.86 0.62 -4.99
CA PHE A 306 -12.45 -0.70 -5.22
C PHE A 306 -13.90 -0.78 -4.75
N LEU A 307 -14.20 -0.30 -3.54
CA LEU A 307 -15.55 -0.35 -2.98
C LEU A 307 -16.56 0.42 -3.82
N ILE A 308 -16.21 1.63 -4.26
CA ILE A 308 -17.08 2.50 -5.06
C ILE A 308 -17.31 1.87 -6.45
N ILE A 309 -16.23 1.40 -7.09
CA ILE A 309 -16.29 0.73 -8.39
C ILE A 309 -17.16 -0.53 -8.28
N PHE A 310 -16.95 -1.34 -7.24
CA PHE A 310 -17.66 -2.58 -7.00
C PHE A 310 -19.16 -2.35 -6.77
N ILE A 311 -19.54 -1.39 -5.94
CA ILE A 311 -20.94 -1.01 -5.71
C ILE A 311 -21.57 -0.53 -7.02
N SER A 312 -20.88 0.33 -7.77
CA SER A 312 -21.39 0.88 -9.03
C SER A 312 -21.65 -0.21 -10.07
N ILE A 313 -20.70 -1.14 -10.26
CA ILE A 313 -20.85 -2.30 -11.17
C ILE A 313 -21.98 -3.22 -10.70
N THR A 314 -22.11 -3.42 -9.39
CA THR A 314 -23.18 -4.24 -8.80
C THR A 314 -24.56 -3.63 -9.05
N LEU A 315 -24.74 -2.33 -8.81
CA LEU A 315 -25.99 -1.61 -9.06
C LEU A 315 -26.36 -1.60 -10.55
N LEU A 316 -25.38 -1.41 -11.43
CA LEU A 316 -25.58 -1.52 -12.87
C LEU A 316 -26.02 -2.94 -13.27
N SER A 317 -25.36 -3.96 -12.71
CA SER A 317 -25.70 -5.36 -12.96
C SER A 317 -27.12 -5.70 -12.49
N ILE A 318 -27.53 -5.22 -11.31
CA ILE A 318 -28.89 -5.35 -10.79
C ILE A 318 -29.90 -4.68 -11.73
N SER A 319 -29.61 -3.47 -12.21
CA SER A 319 -30.48 -2.72 -13.12
C SER A 319 -30.69 -3.44 -14.46
N ILE A 320 -29.60 -3.94 -15.05
CA ILE A 320 -29.64 -4.74 -16.28
C ILE A 320 -30.43 -6.03 -16.04
N LEU A 321 -30.25 -6.67 -14.87
CA LEU A 321 -30.95 -7.90 -14.50
C LEU A 321 -32.45 -7.67 -14.34
N ALA A 322 -32.84 -6.62 -13.62
CA ALA A 322 -34.22 -6.21 -13.41
C ALA A 322 -34.91 -5.92 -14.74
N TYR A 323 -34.27 -5.16 -15.64
CA TYR A 323 -34.80 -4.91 -16.98
C TYR A 323 -34.99 -6.21 -17.79
N ARG A 324 -34.03 -7.14 -17.73
CA ARG A 324 -34.15 -8.46 -18.39
C ARG A 324 -35.27 -9.31 -17.81
N ILE A 325 -35.52 -9.23 -16.50
CA ILE A 325 -36.63 -9.93 -15.83
C ILE A 325 -37.96 -9.28 -16.24
N TYR A 326 -38.05 -7.95 -16.20
CA TYR A 326 -39.24 -7.20 -16.64
C TYR A 326 -39.63 -7.51 -18.08
N LYS A 327 -38.65 -7.53 -19.00
CA LYS A 327 -38.89 -7.92 -20.41
C LYS A 327 -39.43 -9.34 -20.54
N ARG A 328 -38.96 -10.29 -19.71
CA ARG A 328 -39.48 -11.67 -19.67
C ARG A 328 -40.91 -11.71 -19.12
N TYR A 329 -41.16 -11.00 -18.02
CA TYR A 329 -42.49 -10.87 -17.43
C TYR A 329 -43.52 -10.37 -18.45
N LYS A 330 -43.20 -9.30 -19.19
CA LYS A 330 -44.10 -8.74 -20.23
C LYS A 330 -44.27 -9.65 -21.46
N SER A 331 -43.26 -10.42 -21.84
CA SER A 331 -43.31 -11.21 -23.08
C SER A 331 -43.88 -12.62 -22.91
N ILE A 332 -43.48 -13.35 -21.87
CA ILE A 332 -43.79 -14.77 -21.67
C ILE A 332 -44.45 -15.03 -20.30
N GLY A 333 -44.30 -14.11 -19.35
CA GLY A 333 -44.60 -14.35 -17.95
C GLY A 333 -43.41 -14.98 -17.22
N LEU A 334 -43.49 -15.06 -15.88
CA LEU A 334 -42.40 -15.64 -15.06
C LEU A 334 -42.56 -17.14 -14.78
N GLY A 335 -43.66 -17.74 -15.24
CA GLY A 335 -43.99 -19.14 -14.99
C GLY A 335 -44.53 -19.38 -13.56
N PRO A 336 -45.08 -20.57 -13.30
CA PRO A 336 -45.58 -20.97 -11.98
C PRO A 336 -44.47 -21.05 -10.92
N ARG A 337 -43.24 -21.37 -11.32
CA ARG A 337 -42.06 -21.35 -10.44
C ARG A 337 -41.18 -20.20 -10.88
N ILE A 338 -41.16 -19.13 -10.09
CA ILE A 338 -40.50 -17.86 -10.45
C ILE A 338 -39.02 -18.09 -10.77
N PHE A 339 -38.31 -18.86 -9.94
CA PHE A 339 -36.94 -19.27 -10.20
C PHE A 339 -36.90 -20.56 -11.01
N SER A 340 -36.31 -20.49 -12.20
CA SER A 340 -36.28 -21.65 -13.10
C SER A 340 -35.43 -22.82 -12.58
N ILE A 341 -34.56 -22.58 -11.59
CA ILE A 341 -33.77 -23.62 -10.92
C ILE A 341 -34.66 -24.65 -10.19
N PHE A 342 -35.89 -24.28 -9.82
CA PHE A 342 -36.79 -25.16 -9.08
C PHE A 342 -37.71 -25.99 -9.98
N TYR A 343 -37.52 -26.00 -11.31
CA TYR A 343 -38.24 -26.93 -12.20
C TYR A 343 -37.67 -28.34 -12.06
N ILE A 344 -38.18 -29.04 -11.04
CA ILE A 344 -37.91 -30.43 -10.69
C ILE A 344 -39.25 -31.17 -10.72
N ASP A 345 -39.39 -32.16 -11.58
CA ASP A 345 -40.65 -32.88 -11.83
C ASP A 345 -40.46 -34.40 -12.05
N GLY A 346 -39.30 -34.95 -11.68
CA GLY A 346 -39.03 -36.39 -11.69
C GLY A 346 -37.56 -36.73 -11.93
N LEU A 347 -37.27 -38.00 -12.20
CA LEU A 347 -35.91 -38.48 -12.53
C LEU A 347 -35.57 -38.27 -14.02
N ASN A 348 -35.59 -37.02 -14.47
CA ASN A 348 -35.18 -36.62 -15.82
C ASN A 348 -33.91 -35.76 -15.77
N ARG A 349 -33.23 -35.62 -16.92
CA ARG A 349 -31.91 -34.95 -16.98
C ARG A 349 -31.97 -33.49 -16.52
N LYS A 350 -33.06 -32.77 -16.84
CA LYS A 350 -33.26 -31.38 -16.37
C LYS A 350 -33.39 -31.29 -14.85
N SER A 351 -34.14 -32.20 -14.21
CA SER A 351 -34.34 -32.22 -12.77
C SER A 351 -33.07 -32.61 -12.05
N ILE A 352 -32.36 -33.64 -12.54
CA ILE A 352 -31.04 -34.03 -12.02
C ILE A 352 -30.06 -32.86 -12.13
N GLY A 353 -30.01 -32.17 -13.28
CA GLY A 353 -29.16 -31.01 -13.46
C GLY A 353 -29.49 -29.89 -12.45
N ASN A 354 -30.77 -29.56 -12.28
CA ASN A 354 -31.21 -28.56 -11.29
C ASN A 354 -30.86 -28.95 -9.84
N ILE A 355 -30.96 -30.23 -9.46
CA ILE A 355 -30.56 -30.72 -8.14
C ILE A 355 -29.04 -30.59 -7.95
N ILE A 356 -28.23 -31.01 -8.93
CA ILE A 356 -26.76 -30.86 -8.89
C ILE A 356 -26.38 -29.39 -8.76
N LEU A 357 -27.09 -28.49 -9.47
CA LEU A 357 -26.85 -27.06 -9.33
C LEU A 357 -27.08 -26.60 -7.88
N ILE A 358 -28.23 -26.94 -7.29
CA ILE A 358 -28.56 -26.51 -5.92
C ILE A 358 -27.48 -26.98 -4.95
N LEU A 359 -27.05 -28.25 -5.06
CA LEU A 359 -25.95 -28.77 -4.25
C LEU A 359 -24.64 -28.01 -4.50
N SER A 360 -24.31 -27.72 -5.76
CA SER A 360 -23.11 -26.95 -6.10
C SER A 360 -23.12 -25.52 -5.54
N ILE A 361 -24.30 -24.89 -5.44
CA ILE A 361 -24.45 -23.57 -4.82
C ILE A 361 -24.13 -23.65 -3.32
N PHE A 362 -24.63 -24.67 -2.61
CA PHE A 362 -24.29 -24.86 -1.20
C PHE A 362 -22.79 -25.08 -0.98
N ILE A 363 -22.17 -25.95 -1.79
CA ILE A 363 -20.72 -26.19 -1.73
C ILE A 363 -19.94 -24.91 -2.03
N ALA A 364 -20.35 -24.15 -3.06
CA ALA A 364 -19.72 -22.88 -3.41
C ALA A 364 -19.77 -21.89 -2.25
N VAL A 365 -20.97 -21.67 -1.68
CA VAL A 365 -21.16 -20.74 -0.55
C VAL A 365 -20.30 -21.14 0.65
N SER A 366 -20.25 -22.42 1.01
CA SER A 366 -19.36 -22.89 2.07
C SER A 366 -17.89 -22.59 1.73
N GLY A 367 -17.45 -22.92 0.52
CA GLY A 367 -16.07 -22.71 0.06
C GLY A 367 -15.60 -21.25 0.08
N LEU A 368 -16.52 -20.28 0.00
CA LEU A 368 -16.17 -18.85 0.12
C LEU A 368 -15.63 -18.48 1.51
N PHE A 369 -15.94 -19.22 2.57
CA PHE A 369 -15.52 -18.87 3.93
C PHE A 369 -14.36 -19.70 4.46
N TYR A 370 -13.88 -20.67 3.69
CA TYR A 370 -12.70 -21.48 4.03
C TYR A 370 -11.46 -20.98 3.31
N THR A 371 -10.29 -21.36 3.83
CA THR A 371 -8.99 -21.10 3.19
C THR A 371 -8.93 -21.78 1.82
N TRP A 372 -8.42 -21.07 0.83
CA TRP A 372 -8.28 -21.53 -0.55
C TRP A 372 -6.90 -22.11 -0.81
N TYR A 373 -5.87 -21.55 -0.18
CA TYR A 373 -4.49 -21.98 -0.29
C TYR A 373 -3.71 -21.63 0.97
N ASN A 374 -2.77 -22.46 1.39
CA ASN A 374 -1.88 -22.15 2.48
C ASN A 374 -0.46 -22.69 2.24
N VAL A 375 0.49 -22.02 2.88
CA VAL A 375 1.86 -22.48 3.10
C VAL A 375 2.06 -22.46 4.61
N THR A 376 2.31 -23.62 5.19
CA THR A 376 2.50 -23.81 6.63
C THR A 376 3.88 -24.35 6.93
N THR A 377 4.34 -24.13 8.15
CA THR A 377 5.57 -24.73 8.63
C THR A 377 5.40 -25.34 10.02
N ASP A 378 6.11 -26.44 10.22
CA ASP A 378 6.30 -27.06 11.53
C ASP A 378 7.75 -26.83 11.95
N LEU A 379 7.92 -26.16 13.10
CA LEU A 379 9.22 -25.97 13.72
C LEU A 379 9.52 -27.20 14.60
N ASN A 380 10.53 -27.98 14.20
CA ASN A 380 11.04 -29.09 15.00
C ASN A 380 12.46 -28.75 15.48
N ILE A 381 12.56 -27.75 16.35
CA ILE A 381 13.81 -27.29 16.95
C ILE A 381 13.77 -27.61 18.45
N ASP A 382 14.86 -28.16 19.00
CA ASP A 382 14.97 -28.46 20.42
C ASP A 382 14.69 -27.21 21.28
N GLY A 383 13.64 -27.27 22.11
CA GLY A 383 13.20 -26.17 22.98
C GLY A 383 12.05 -25.30 22.44
N TYR A 384 11.70 -25.41 21.15
CA TYR A 384 10.62 -24.65 20.51
C TYR A 384 9.72 -25.59 19.69
N ALA A 385 8.89 -26.37 20.38
CA ALA A 385 7.85 -27.19 19.76
C ALA A 385 6.54 -26.39 19.65
N THR A 386 6.12 -26.07 18.43
CA THR A 386 4.82 -25.45 18.17
C THR A 386 3.72 -26.49 18.23
N SER A 387 2.62 -26.23 18.95
CA SER A 387 1.49 -27.15 19.07
C SER A 387 0.63 -27.27 17.80
N GLU A 388 0.70 -26.28 16.90
CA GLU A 388 0.04 -26.28 15.59
C GLU A 388 0.97 -25.70 14.50
N PRO A 389 0.86 -26.16 13.23
CA PRO A 389 1.62 -25.61 12.12
C PRO A 389 1.37 -24.12 11.93
N ILE A 390 2.44 -23.33 11.86
CA ILE A 390 2.35 -21.89 11.66
C ILE A 390 2.08 -21.59 10.19
N LYS A 391 1.09 -20.73 9.90
CA LYS A 391 0.76 -20.31 8.53
C LYS A 391 1.68 -19.17 8.09
N ILE A 392 2.58 -19.44 7.14
CA ILE A 392 3.46 -18.45 6.51
C ILE A 392 2.70 -17.68 5.43
N ILE A 393 1.97 -18.39 4.57
CA ILE A 393 1.13 -17.78 3.55
C ILE A 393 -0.25 -18.36 3.69
N SER A 394 -1.28 -17.53 3.63
CA SER A 394 -2.65 -18.01 3.49
C SER A 394 -3.44 -17.15 2.53
N ILE A 395 -4.25 -17.79 1.70
CA ILE A 395 -5.15 -17.14 0.76
C ILE A 395 -6.54 -17.63 1.08
N ASP A 396 -7.42 -16.71 1.46
CA ASP A 396 -8.84 -16.97 1.64
C ASP A 396 -9.67 -15.85 1.01
N GLY A 397 -10.96 -16.09 0.82
CA GLY A 397 -11.79 -15.10 0.13
C GLY A 397 -12.28 -13.93 0.98
N VAL A 398 -12.06 -13.95 2.31
CA VAL A 398 -12.49 -12.89 3.22
C VAL A 398 -11.36 -11.90 3.47
N LYS A 399 -10.21 -12.41 3.89
CA LYS A 399 -9.00 -11.65 4.22
C LYS A 399 -8.02 -11.55 3.05
N GLY A 400 -8.27 -12.26 1.95
CA GLY A 400 -7.40 -12.22 0.77
C GLY A 400 -6.10 -12.97 1.02
N LEU A 401 -4.98 -12.41 0.53
CA LEU A 401 -3.64 -12.97 0.71
C LEU A 401 -3.04 -12.42 2.01
N GLN A 402 -2.63 -13.30 2.90
CA GLN A 402 -1.87 -12.98 4.11
C GLN A 402 -0.49 -13.62 4.01
N ILE A 403 0.52 -12.85 4.39
CA ILE A 403 1.91 -13.28 4.52
C ILE A 403 2.31 -13.00 5.97
N ASN A 404 2.72 -14.03 6.69
CA ASN A 404 3.16 -13.93 8.08
C ASN A 404 4.61 -14.40 8.20
N LEU A 405 5.36 -13.69 9.04
CA LEU A 405 6.70 -14.04 9.49
C LEU A 405 6.56 -14.99 10.67
N LEU A 406 7.62 -15.76 10.87
CA LEU A 406 7.80 -16.58 12.05
C LEU A 406 8.57 -15.74 13.08
N ASP A 407 7.96 -15.53 14.24
CA ASP A 407 8.65 -15.06 15.44
C ASP A 407 8.72 -16.23 16.44
N PRO A 408 9.93 -16.69 16.83
CA PRO A 408 10.11 -17.77 17.81
C PRO A 408 9.53 -17.47 19.20
N THR A 409 9.37 -16.19 19.55
CA THR A 409 8.96 -15.69 20.87
C THR A 409 7.52 -15.18 20.92
N LYS A 410 7.04 -14.54 19.84
CA LYS A 410 5.69 -13.94 19.73
C LYS A 410 4.71 -14.76 18.87
N GLY A 411 5.17 -15.78 18.16
CA GLY A 411 4.34 -16.60 17.25
C GLY A 411 4.28 -16.06 15.83
N SER A 412 3.15 -16.24 15.12
CA SER A 412 3.01 -15.74 13.75
C SER A 412 2.69 -14.24 13.76
N ILE A 413 3.59 -13.42 13.20
CA ILE A 413 3.38 -11.98 13.02
C ILE A 413 3.04 -11.74 11.55
N GLY A 414 1.91 -11.11 11.24
CA GLY A 414 1.59 -10.72 9.87
C GLY A 414 2.61 -9.68 9.37
N ILE A 415 3.13 -9.83 8.15
CA ILE A 415 4.07 -8.87 7.52
C ILE A 415 3.44 -8.19 6.30
N GLY A 416 2.21 -8.57 5.95
CA GLY A 416 1.51 -8.06 4.79
C GLY A 416 0.22 -8.85 4.56
N SER A 417 -0.89 -8.16 4.41
CA SER A 417 -2.23 -8.71 4.23
C SER A 417 -3.00 -8.02 3.10
N PHE A 418 -2.89 -8.51 1.87
CA PHE A 418 -3.65 -7.94 0.77
C PHE A 418 -5.15 -8.29 0.91
N ILE A 419 -5.90 -7.37 1.52
CA ILE A 419 -7.34 -7.50 1.74
C ILE A 419 -8.08 -7.24 0.44
N LEU A 420 -8.42 -8.32 -0.27
CA LEU A 420 -9.40 -8.29 -1.35
C LEU A 420 -10.54 -9.26 -1.02
N PRO A 421 -11.80 -8.79 -0.88
CA PRO A 421 -12.91 -9.63 -0.45
C PRO A 421 -13.44 -10.45 -1.62
N PHE A 422 -12.64 -11.40 -2.12
CA PHE A 422 -13.02 -12.26 -3.24
C PHE A 422 -14.34 -13.00 -2.97
N SER A 423 -14.63 -13.34 -1.71
CA SER A 423 -15.90 -13.95 -1.30
C SER A 423 -17.09 -13.04 -1.49
N LEU A 424 -16.92 -11.73 -1.29
CA LEU A 424 -17.98 -10.77 -1.59
C LEU A 424 -18.24 -10.71 -3.11
N ILE A 425 -17.17 -10.67 -3.91
CA ILE A 425 -17.28 -10.63 -5.38
C ILE A 425 -17.97 -11.88 -5.91
N LEU A 426 -17.50 -13.07 -5.50
CA LEU A 426 -18.06 -14.35 -5.93
C LEU A 426 -19.46 -14.57 -5.37
N GLY A 427 -19.71 -14.22 -4.11
CA GLY A 427 -21.01 -14.34 -3.45
C GLY A 427 -22.08 -13.46 -4.10
N ILE A 428 -21.79 -12.19 -4.37
CA ILE A 428 -22.71 -11.31 -5.12
C ILE A 428 -22.90 -11.84 -6.54
N GLY A 429 -21.83 -12.33 -7.20
CA GLY A 429 -21.94 -12.99 -8.50
C GLY A 429 -22.90 -14.18 -8.49
N LEU A 430 -22.86 -15.01 -7.45
CA LEU A 430 -23.74 -16.17 -7.26
C LEU A 430 -25.19 -15.76 -6.97
N LEU A 431 -25.41 -14.71 -6.16
CA LEU A 431 -26.74 -14.15 -5.92
C LEU A 431 -27.36 -13.59 -7.19
N LEU A 432 -26.62 -12.76 -7.95
CA LEU A 432 -27.07 -12.21 -9.23
C LEU A 432 -27.34 -13.31 -10.26
N PHE A 433 -26.57 -14.39 -10.21
CA PHE A 433 -26.83 -15.59 -11.00
C PHE A 433 -28.20 -16.21 -10.67
N ILE A 434 -28.46 -16.49 -9.39
CA ILE A 434 -29.71 -17.10 -8.90
C ILE A 434 -30.91 -16.24 -9.32
N VAL A 435 -30.87 -14.93 -9.01
CA VAL A 435 -31.90 -13.97 -9.45
C VAL A 435 -32.02 -13.93 -10.97
N GLY A 436 -30.91 -14.06 -11.68
CA GLY A 436 -30.89 -14.11 -13.13
C GLY A 436 -31.62 -15.30 -13.74
N THR A 437 -31.87 -16.36 -12.99
CA THR A 437 -32.65 -17.53 -13.44
C THR A 437 -34.14 -17.27 -13.53
N ILE A 438 -34.64 -16.18 -12.94
CA ILE A 438 -36.07 -15.88 -12.85
C ILE A 438 -36.75 -15.86 -14.23
N GLY A 439 -37.82 -16.64 -14.41
CA GLY A 439 -38.63 -16.63 -15.63
C GLY A 439 -37.90 -17.07 -16.90
N ILE A 440 -36.86 -17.91 -16.80
CA ILE A 440 -36.28 -18.58 -17.97
C ILE A 440 -37.17 -19.78 -18.32
N ASN A 441 -37.69 -19.82 -19.55
CA ASN A 441 -38.64 -20.84 -19.98
C ASN A 441 -38.01 -22.03 -20.74
N LYS A 442 -36.74 -21.95 -21.15
CA LYS A 442 -36.03 -23.02 -21.89
C LYS A 442 -34.83 -23.55 -21.10
N SER A 443 -34.72 -24.87 -20.98
CA SER A 443 -33.61 -25.52 -20.26
C SER A 443 -32.27 -25.18 -20.88
N ARG A 444 -32.16 -25.12 -22.22
CA ARG A 444 -30.91 -24.79 -22.91
C ARG A 444 -30.38 -23.39 -22.57
N LYS A 445 -31.27 -22.40 -22.42
CA LYS A 445 -30.90 -21.04 -22.01
C LYS A 445 -30.44 -20.99 -20.56
N LEU A 446 -31.08 -21.79 -19.69
CA LEU A 446 -30.73 -21.93 -18.29
C LEU A 446 -29.38 -22.66 -18.13
N GLY A 447 -29.17 -23.77 -18.83
CA GLY A 447 -27.92 -24.54 -18.82
C GLY A 447 -26.70 -23.75 -19.30
N ARG A 448 -26.85 -22.90 -20.33
CA ARG A 448 -25.77 -21.96 -20.72
C ARG A 448 -25.36 -21.02 -19.59
N LYS A 449 -26.32 -20.55 -18.77
CA LYS A 449 -25.99 -19.72 -17.61
C LYS A 449 -25.23 -20.52 -16.55
N TYR A 450 -25.59 -21.80 -16.34
CA TYR A 450 -24.92 -22.66 -15.37
C TYR A 450 -23.46 -22.86 -15.77
N ILE A 451 -23.18 -23.16 -17.05
CA ILE A 451 -21.81 -23.30 -17.56
C ILE A 451 -21.00 -22.02 -17.37
N ILE A 452 -21.56 -20.86 -17.76
CA ILE A 452 -20.85 -19.58 -17.64
C ILE A 452 -20.46 -19.29 -16.17
N HIS A 453 -21.36 -19.56 -15.22
CA HIS A 453 -21.07 -19.32 -13.81
C HIS A 453 -20.17 -20.41 -13.20
N GLY A 454 -20.29 -21.65 -13.66
CA GLY A 454 -19.38 -22.72 -13.29
C GLY A 454 -17.94 -22.37 -13.65
N ILE A 455 -17.70 -21.91 -14.89
CA ILE A 455 -16.38 -21.43 -15.33
C ILE A 455 -15.90 -20.23 -14.49
N LYS A 456 -16.79 -19.28 -14.17
CA LYS A 456 -16.43 -18.14 -13.30
C LYS A 456 -16.00 -18.55 -11.90
N LEU A 457 -16.59 -19.61 -11.33
CA LEU A 457 -16.20 -20.15 -10.02
C LEU A 457 -14.85 -20.87 -10.06
N LEU A 458 -14.48 -21.45 -11.21
CA LEU A 458 -13.16 -22.09 -11.39
C LEU A 458 -12.03 -21.06 -11.52
N LEU A 459 -12.32 -19.90 -12.12
CA LEU A 459 -11.31 -18.92 -12.53
C LEU A 459 -10.37 -18.47 -11.39
N PRO A 460 -10.82 -18.13 -10.17
CA PRO A 460 -9.93 -17.67 -9.10
C PRO A 460 -8.85 -18.69 -8.74
N ILE A 461 -9.22 -19.96 -8.59
CA ILE A 461 -8.28 -21.02 -8.23
C ILE A 461 -7.34 -21.33 -9.41
N LEU A 462 -7.84 -21.33 -10.65
CA LEU A 462 -7.00 -21.51 -11.83
C LEU A 462 -6.00 -20.36 -12.03
N MET A 463 -6.43 -19.12 -11.77
CA MET A 463 -5.55 -17.94 -11.79
C MET A 463 -4.51 -18.01 -10.67
N LEU A 464 -4.90 -18.43 -9.48
CA LEU A 464 -3.96 -18.64 -8.38
C LEU A 464 -2.88 -19.65 -8.76
N ILE A 465 -3.26 -20.83 -9.28
CA ILE A 465 -2.31 -21.85 -9.73
C ILE A 465 -1.38 -21.29 -10.81
N LEU A 466 -1.94 -20.54 -11.78
CA LEU A 466 -1.14 -19.91 -12.83
C LEU A 466 -0.12 -18.91 -12.25
N ILE A 467 -0.51 -18.09 -11.28
CA ILE A 467 0.38 -17.16 -10.58
C ILE A 467 1.49 -17.93 -9.86
N LEU A 468 1.14 -18.98 -9.10
CA LEU A 468 2.11 -19.82 -8.39
C LEU A 468 3.10 -20.51 -9.34
N THR A 469 2.67 -20.94 -10.52
CA THR A 469 3.60 -21.49 -11.54
C THR A 469 4.50 -20.42 -12.16
N SER A 470 4.08 -19.15 -12.14
CA SER A 470 4.80 -18.04 -12.76
C SER A 470 5.69 -17.26 -11.78
N ILE A 471 5.47 -17.41 -10.48
CA ILE A 471 6.09 -16.57 -9.45
C ILE A 471 7.63 -16.65 -9.46
N ARG A 472 8.19 -17.81 -9.81
CA ARG A 472 9.65 -17.99 -9.93
C ARG A 472 10.30 -16.95 -10.85
N PHE A 473 9.65 -16.61 -11.97
CA PHE A 473 10.20 -15.67 -12.94
C PHE A 473 10.37 -14.26 -12.36
N PHE A 474 9.53 -13.89 -11.38
CA PHE A 474 9.61 -12.62 -10.68
C PHE A 474 10.65 -12.67 -9.56
N VAL A 475 10.69 -13.75 -8.77
CA VAL A 475 11.63 -13.88 -7.65
C VAL A 475 13.09 -13.94 -8.13
N TYR A 476 13.37 -14.54 -9.28
CA TYR A 476 14.73 -14.52 -9.87
C TYR A 476 15.22 -13.14 -10.31
N GLN A 477 14.36 -12.12 -10.38
CA GLN A 477 14.76 -10.74 -10.66
C GLN A 477 15.09 -9.95 -9.39
N ILE A 478 14.86 -10.53 -8.20
CA ILE A 478 15.13 -9.90 -6.90
C ILE A 478 16.49 -10.42 -6.41
N ASP A 479 17.57 -9.72 -6.77
CA ASP A 479 18.93 -10.13 -6.42
C ASP A 479 19.17 -10.27 -4.91
N SER A 480 18.43 -9.52 -4.08
CA SER A 480 18.52 -9.53 -2.62
C SER A 480 17.73 -10.64 -1.92
N ALA A 481 16.95 -11.45 -2.64
CA ALA A 481 16.14 -12.50 -2.01
C ALA A 481 17.04 -13.63 -1.44
N PRO A 482 16.90 -14.02 -0.16
CA PRO A 482 17.66 -15.11 0.46
C PRO A 482 17.56 -16.41 -0.33
N SER A 483 18.64 -17.20 -0.36
CA SER A 483 18.70 -18.47 -1.10
C SER A 483 17.59 -19.44 -0.70
N PHE A 484 17.30 -19.57 0.59
CA PHE A 484 16.22 -20.43 1.10
C PHE A 484 14.84 -20.04 0.54
N PHE A 485 14.58 -18.72 0.43
CA PHE A 485 13.30 -18.23 -0.09
C PHE A 485 13.14 -18.60 -1.56
N ARG A 486 14.22 -18.55 -2.34
CA ARG A 486 14.21 -18.97 -3.75
C ARG A 486 13.92 -20.47 -3.89
N GLU A 487 14.47 -21.30 -3.01
CA GLU A 487 14.25 -22.75 -3.00
C GLU A 487 12.78 -23.10 -2.73
N ILE A 488 12.17 -22.52 -1.68
CA ILE A 488 10.73 -22.69 -1.39
C ILE A 488 9.89 -22.32 -2.60
N ILE A 489 10.17 -21.16 -3.20
CA ILE A 489 9.39 -20.66 -4.32
C ILE A 489 9.53 -21.55 -5.56
N ASP A 490 10.72 -22.08 -5.83
CA ASP A 490 10.93 -22.99 -6.96
C ASP A 490 10.16 -24.30 -6.78
N ASP A 491 10.16 -24.86 -5.57
CA ASP A 491 9.42 -26.09 -5.27
C ASP A 491 7.89 -25.90 -5.34
N ILE A 492 7.37 -24.78 -4.82
CA ILE A 492 5.97 -24.39 -4.98
C ILE A 492 5.62 -24.27 -6.47
N SER A 493 6.49 -23.67 -7.28
CA SER A 493 6.22 -23.45 -8.70
C SER A 493 6.19 -24.75 -9.52
N LYS A 494 6.96 -25.77 -9.12
CA LYS A 494 6.97 -27.11 -9.75
C LYS A 494 5.71 -27.91 -9.42
N SER A 495 5.24 -27.80 -8.17
CA SER A 495 4.12 -28.58 -7.64
C SER A 495 3.13 -27.67 -6.90
N PRO A 496 2.41 -26.77 -7.60
CA PRO A 496 1.61 -25.73 -6.95
C PRO A 496 0.37 -26.26 -6.21
N LEU A 497 -0.12 -27.45 -6.55
CA LEU A 497 -1.36 -27.99 -5.96
C LEU A 497 -1.17 -28.52 -4.54
N ASN A 498 -0.04 -29.17 -4.27
CA ASN A 498 0.34 -29.72 -2.98
C ASN A 498 1.84 -30.09 -3.01
N GLY A 499 2.54 -29.90 -1.90
CA GLY A 499 3.93 -30.33 -1.74
C GLY A 499 4.47 -30.04 -0.35
N ASN A 500 5.67 -30.56 -0.10
CA ASN A 500 6.46 -30.25 1.09
C ASN A 500 7.95 -30.19 0.74
N THR A 501 8.70 -29.42 1.53
CA THR A 501 10.16 -29.34 1.44
C THR A 501 10.73 -29.15 2.85
N VAL A 502 11.97 -29.56 3.05
CA VAL A 502 12.68 -29.44 4.34
C VAL A 502 13.86 -28.53 4.13
N ILE A 503 13.98 -27.52 4.99
CA ILE A 503 15.01 -26.49 4.91
C ILE A 503 15.87 -26.60 6.15
N THR A 504 17.17 -26.74 5.94
CA THR A 504 18.14 -26.67 7.03
C THR A 504 18.52 -25.21 7.26
N VAL A 505 18.22 -24.70 8.45
CA VAL A 505 18.66 -23.36 8.88
C VAL A 505 19.86 -23.54 9.79
N ASP A 506 21.01 -23.01 9.36
CA ASP A 506 22.24 -22.97 10.14
C ASP A 506 22.57 -21.50 10.43
N ASN A 507 22.50 -21.11 11.71
CA ASN A 507 22.80 -19.76 12.17
C ASN A 507 24.05 -19.73 13.07
N GLY A 508 24.96 -20.70 12.92
CA GLY A 508 26.27 -20.73 13.59
C GLY A 508 26.26 -21.13 15.07
N SER A 509 25.09 -21.23 15.71
CA SER A 509 24.94 -21.65 17.12
C SER A 509 23.89 -22.77 17.33
N THR A 510 22.92 -22.89 16.43
CA THR A 510 21.91 -23.97 16.42
C THR A 510 21.56 -24.36 14.98
N SER A 511 21.58 -25.66 14.68
CA SER A 511 21.09 -26.23 13.43
C SER A 511 19.67 -26.76 13.62
N GLY A 512 18.72 -26.26 12.84
CA GLY A 512 17.31 -26.70 12.89
C GLY A 512 16.78 -27.09 11.52
N GLU A 513 15.86 -28.06 11.49
CA GLU A 513 15.11 -28.41 10.28
C GLU A 513 13.73 -27.75 10.34
N ILE A 514 13.42 -26.97 9.30
CA ILE A 514 12.11 -26.34 9.11
C ILE A 514 11.40 -27.12 8.00
N THR A 515 10.30 -27.80 8.34
CA THR A 515 9.45 -28.44 7.34
C THR A 515 8.45 -27.42 6.84
N VAL A 516 8.42 -27.16 5.53
CA VAL A 516 7.45 -26.28 4.88
C VAL A 516 6.51 -27.13 4.04
N GLN A 517 5.20 -26.94 4.20
CA GLN A 517 4.15 -27.63 3.46
C GLN A 517 3.26 -26.61 2.75
N TRP A 518 2.78 -26.90 1.56
CA TRP A 518 1.87 -26.01 0.82
C TRP A 518 0.81 -26.79 0.07
N GLY A 519 -0.33 -26.14 -0.19
CA GLY A 519 -1.33 -26.72 -1.07
C GLY A 519 -2.66 -25.98 -1.15
N VAL A 520 -3.49 -26.45 -2.07
CA VAL A 520 -4.90 -26.03 -2.15
C VAL A 520 -5.63 -26.52 -0.91
N ALA A 521 -6.23 -25.60 -0.17
CA ALA A 521 -6.97 -25.91 1.04
C ALA A 521 -8.44 -26.26 0.74
N SER A 522 -9.19 -26.63 1.78
CA SER A 522 -10.57 -27.13 1.65
C SER A 522 -11.50 -26.20 0.88
N GLY A 523 -11.41 -24.89 1.08
CA GLY A 523 -12.20 -23.91 0.35
C GLY A 523 -11.90 -23.89 -1.15
N GLY A 524 -10.63 -24.06 -1.52
CA GLY A 524 -10.21 -24.14 -2.91
C GLY A 524 -10.78 -25.39 -3.61
N TYR A 525 -10.72 -26.55 -2.95
CA TYR A 525 -11.35 -27.77 -3.46
C TYR A 525 -12.87 -27.67 -3.56
N MET A 526 -13.54 -27.03 -2.58
CA MET A 526 -14.99 -26.79 -2.64
C MET A 526 -15.38 -25.93 -3.84
N LEU A 527 -14.63 -24.84 -4.12
CA LEU A 527 -14.90 -23.97 -5.27
C LEU A 527 -14.65 -24.69 -6.60
N LEU A 528 -13.58 -25.47 -6.70
CA LEU A 528 -13.31 -26.31 -7.89
C LEU A 528 -14.44 -27.33 -8.11
N ALA A 529 -14.82 -28.06 -7.07
CA ALA A 529 -15.90 -29.05 -7.14
C ALA A 529 -17.23 -28.39 -7.54
N ALA A 530 -17.58 -27.27 -6.92
CA ALA A 530 -18.79 -26.52 -7.24
C ALA A 530 -18.79 -26.05 -8.70
N GLY A 531 -17.68 -25.48 -9.19
CA GLY A 531 -17.55 -25.03 -10.58
C GLY A 531 -17.71 -26.17 -11.61
N VAL A 532 -17.10 -27.33 -11.34
CA VAL A 532 -17.23 -28.53 -12.17
C VAL A 532 -18.66 -29.05 -12.15
N MET A 533 -19.27 -29.21 -10.97
CA MET A 533 -20.65 -29.68 -10.80
C MET A 533 -21.65 -28.76 -11.52
N MET A 534 -21.47 -27.45 -11.39
CA MET A 534 -22.31 -26.44 -12.05
C MET A 534 -22.19 -26.52 -13.57
N THR A 535 -20.99 -26.77 -14.08
CA THR A 535 -20.74 -26.96 -15.52
C THR A 535 -21.40 -28.23 -16.05
N ILE A 536 -21.25 -29.36 -15.34
CA ILE A 536 -21.91 -30.64 -15.67
C ILE A 536 -23.43 -30.48 -15.66
N SER A 537 -23.98 -29.84 -14.62
CA SER A 537 -25.40 -29.51 -14.52
C SER A 537 -25.89 -28.73 -15.75
N GLY A 538 -25.13 -27.72 -16.19
CA GLY A 538 -25.46 -26.95 -17.37
C GLY A 538 -25.46 -27.75 -18.67
N LEU A 539 -24.52 -28.68 -18.84
CA LEU A 539 -24.46 -29.59 -19.98
C LEU A 539 -25.68 -30.53 -20.02
N LEU A 540 -26.13 -31.05 -18.87
CA LEU A 540 -27.34 -31.86 -18.78
C LEU A 540 -28.58 -31.09 -19.24
N LEU A 541 -28.74 -29.84 -18.79
CA LEU A 541 -29.87 -29.00 -19.19
C LEU A 541 -29.85 -28.62 -20.68
N ILE A 542 -28.68 -28.41 -21.27
CA ILE A 542 -28.53 -28.12 -22.70
C ILE A 542 -28.93 -29.32 -23.55
N ARG A 543 -28.56 -30.54 -23.13
CA ARG A 543 -28.87 -31.78 -23.85
C ARG A 543 -30.35 -32.13 -23.84
N GLU A 544 -31.08 -31.75 -22.79
CA GLU A 544 -32.52 -32.02 -22.69
C GLU A 544 -33.37 -31.12 -23.62
N ASP A 545 -32.95 -29.86 -23.81
CA ASP A 545 -33.68 -28.82 -24.58
C ASP A 545 -35.19 -28.68 -24.26
N ALA A 546 -35.58 -28.93 -23.01
CA ALA A 546 -36.95 -28.85 -22.53
C ALA A 546 -37.49 -27.42 -22.44
N ILE A 547 -38.81 -27.27 -22.62
CA ILE A 547 -39.58 -26.06 -22.32
C ILE A 547 -40.24 -26.24 -20.95
N PHE A 548 -40.00 -25.30 -20.03
CA PHE A 548 -40.50 -25.36 -18.65
C PHE A 548 -41.93 -24.87 -18.52
N PHE A 549 -42.31 -23.86 -19.31
CA PHE A 549 -43.66 -23.28 -19.34
C PHE A 549 -43.86 -22.46 -20.62
N ASP A 550 -45.11 -22.37 -21.05
CA ASP A 550 -45.52 -21.65 -22.26
C ASP A 550 -45.87 -20.19 -22.00
N ARG A 551 -45.98 -19.42 -23.09
CA ARG A 551 -46.31 -17.99 -23.09
C ARG A 551 -47.68 -17.76 -22.45
N LYS A 552 -47.76 -16.82 -21.51
CA LYS A 552 -49.05 -16.31 -21.00
C LYS A 552 -49.91 -15.89 -22.19
N ARG A 553 -51.08 -16.52 -22.41
CA ARG A 553 -52.06 -16.02 -23.39
C ARG A 553 -52.52 -14.64 -22.89
N VAL A 554 -52.39 -13.62 -23.72
CA VAL A 554 -53.00 -12.32 -23.46
C VAL A 554 -54.46 -12.51 -23.85
N GLU A 555 -55.34 -12.61 -22.86
CA GLU A 555 -56.78 -12.37 -23.05
C GLU A 555 -57.04 -10.87 -23.16
#